data_AF-A0A655S764-F1
#
_entry.id   AF-A0A655S764-F1
#
_cell.length_a   1.000
_cell.length_b   1.000
_cell.length_c   1.000
_cell.angle_alpha   90.00
_cell.angle_beta   90.00
_cell.angle_gamma   90.00
#
_symmetry.space_group_name_H-M   'P 1'
#
loop_
_entity.id
_entity.type
_entity.pdbx_description
1 polymer ?
#
loop_
_entity_poly.entity_id
_entity_poly.type
_entity_poly.pdbx_seq_one_letter_code
_entity_poly.pdbx_strand_id
1 'polypeptide(L)' 'MARQSLWATVLYCFVFEFLKAKGMGTGADPYIAGLLSAPAWTYLGLRTLDGFAPYPKGSGHKATSAVVDAIKGRQ' A
#
# COMPACT_ATOMS: atom_id res chain seq x y z
N MET A 1 -6.92 -2.52 -7.32
CA MET A 1 -6.89 -1.06 -7.09
C MET A 1 -5.61 -0.60 -6.40
N ALA A 2 -5.48 -0.61 -5.06
CA ALA A 2 -4.31 -0.01 -4.37
C ALA A 2 -2.93 -0.62 -4.74
N ARG A 3 -2.85 -1.95 -4.93
CA ARG A 3 -1.60 -2.59 -5.35
C ARG A 3 -1.22 -2.24 -6.80
N GLN A 4 -2.22 -2.12 -7.68
CA GLN A 4 -2.02 -1.75 -9.09
C GLN A 4 -1.61 -0.29 -9.23
N SER A 5 -2.18 0.62 -8.43
CA SER A 5 -1.79 2.03 -8.44
C SER A 5 -0.34 2.20 -7.95
N LEU A 6 0.08 1.43 -6.95
CA LEU A 6 1.47 1.45 -6.47
C LEU A 6 2.46 1.01 -7.55
N TRP A 7 2.16 -0.09 -8.25
CA TRP A 7 2.97 -0.54 -9.39
C TRP A 7 2.97 0.46 -10.55
N ALA A 8 1.84 1.13 -10.82
CA ALA A 8 1.76 2.17 -11.84
C ALA A 8 2.64 3.38 -11.48
N THR A 9 2.65 3.82 -10.22
CA THR A 9 3.54 4.89 -9.75
C THR A 9 5.01 4.48 -9.89
N VAL A 10 5.37 3.26 -9.48
CA VAL A 10 6.76 2.77 -9.59
C VAL A 10 7.20 2.74 -11.05
N LEU A 11 6.37 2.21 -11.95
CA LEU A 11 6.68 2.13 -13.37
C LEU A 11 6.82 3.53 -13.99
N TYR A 12 5.92 4.46 -13.64
CA TYR A 12 6.01 5.86 -14.06
C TYR A 12 7.35 6.48 -13.64
N CYS A 13 7.70 6.43 -12.35
CA CYS A 13 8.96 7.00 -11.87
C CYS A 13 10.17 6.37 -12.55
N PHE A 14 10.17 5.04 -12.71
CA PHE A 14 11.31 4.32 -13.27
C PHE A 14 11.51 4.63 -14.76
N VAL A 15 10.43 4.67 -15.55
CA VAL A 15 10.50 4.97 -16.98
C VAL A 15 10.93 6.42 -17.23
N PHE A 16 10.36 7.37 -16.49
CA PHE A 16 10.66 8.78 -16.71
C PHE A 16 12.06 9.18 -16.20
N GLU A 17 12.55 8.58 -15.12
CA GLU A 17 13.95 8.77 -14.71
C GLU A 17 14.94 8.06 -15.65
N PHE A 18 14.57 6.89 -16.19
CA PHE A 18 15.38 6.23 -17.21
C PHE A 18 15.50 7.06 -18.50
N LEU A 19 14.40 7.68 -18.93
CA LEU A 19 14.39 8.60 -20.08
C LEU A 19 15.27 9.83 -19.81
N LYS A 20 15.18 10.41 -18.61
CA LYS A 20 16.06 11.50 -18.18
C LYS A 20 17.53 11.11 -18.22
N ALA A 21 17.89 9.91 -17.75
CA ALA A 21 19.25 9.41 -17.79
C ALA A 21 19.80 9.26 -19.22
N LYS A 22 18.92 9.04 -20.22
CA LYS A 22 19.26 9.05 -21.65
C LYS A 22 19.26 10.44 -22.29
N GLY A 23 19.07 11.50 -21.52
CA GLY A 23 19.00 12.88 -22.01
C GLY A 23 17.67 13.24 -22.69
N MET A 24 16.63 12.42 -22.51
CA MET A 24 15.30 12.65 -23.09
C MET A 24 14.29 13.03 -22.00
N GLY A 25 13.82 14.27 -22.01
CA GLY A 25 12.83 14.78 -21.05
C GLY A 25 13.42 15.28 -19.72
N THR A 26 12.55 15.64 -18.78
CA THR A 26 12.90 16.32 -17.53
C THR A 26 12.98 15.39 -16.30
N GLY A 27 12.48 14.16 -16.41
CA GLY A 27 12.37 13.18 -15.32
C GLY A 27 10.94 12.96 -14.85
N ALA A 28 10.80 12.28 -13.72
CA ALA A 28 9.49 12.00 -13.14
C ALA A 28 8.96 13.22 -12.37
N ASP A 29 7.79 13.73 -12.78
CA ASP A 29 7.12 14.82 -12.05
C ASP A 29 6.53 14.31 -10.71
N PRO A 30 6.90 14.92 -9.57
CA PRO A 30 6.40 14.54 -8.24
C PRO A 30 4.88 14.71 -8.09
N TYR A 31 4.25 15.68 -8.76
CA TYR A 31 2.80 15.88 -8.70
C TYR A 31 2.04 14.75 -9.39
N ILE A 32 2.55 14.28 -10.53
CA ILE A 32 1.96 13.15 -11.27
C ILE A 32 2.17 11.84 -10.50
N ALA A 33 3.36 11.62 -9.94
CA ALA A 33 3.64 10.47 -9.07
C ALA A 33 2.74 10.47 -7.82
N GLY A 34 2.50 11.64 -7.24
CA GLY A 34 1.57 11.84 -6.12
C GLY A 34 0.13 11.48 -6.49
N LEU A 35 -0.35 11.95 -7.64
CA LEU A 35 -1.70 11.65 -8.13
C LEU A 35 -1.89 10.14 -8.40
N LEU A 36 -0.91 9.49 -9.03
CA LEU A 36 -0.94 8.05 -9.28
C LEU A 36 -0.90 7.22 -7.99
N SER A 37 -0.17 7.69 -6.97
CA SER A 37 -0.05 6.99 -5.69
C SER A 37 -1.20 7.29 -4.72
N ALA A 38 -2.04 8.30 -4.99
CA ALA A 38 -3.17 8.69 -4.13
C ALA A 38 -4.08 7.52 -3.70
N PRO A 39 -4.44 6.54 -4.56
CA PRO A 39 -5.25 5.39 -4.17
C PRO A 39 -4.50 4.42 -3.22
N ALA A 40 -3.17 4.35 -3.32
CA ALA A 40 -2.35 3.52 -2.44
C ALA A 40 -2.22 4.15 -1.05
N TRP A 41 -1.99 5.47 -0.99
CA TRP A 41 -1.94 6.22 0.26
C TRP A 41 -3.28 6.21 1.00
N THR A 42 -4.39 6.42 0.28
CA THR A 42 -5.73 6.32 0.89
C THR A 42 -6.03 4.92 1.39
N TYR A 43 -5.67 3.86 0.66
CA TYR A 43 -5.83 2.49 1.14
C TYR A 43 -5.02 2.19 2.40
N LEU A 44 -3.76 2.64 2.45
CA LEU A 44 -2.92 2.49 3.64
C LEU A 44 -3.48 3.29 4.83
N GLY A 45 -3.89 4.54 4.60
CA GLY A 45 -4.50 5.39 5.63
C GLY A 45 -5.79 4.79 6.19
N LEU A 46 -6.70 4.35 5.33
CA LEU A 46 -7.96 3.73 5.75
C LEU A 46 -7.73 2.44 6.53
N ARG A 47 -6.72 1.64 6.13
CA ARG A 47 -6.34 0.42 6.85
C ARG A 47 -5.69 0.69 8.20
N THR A 48 -4.95 1.78 8.32
CA THR A 48 -4.41 2.21 9.61
C THR A 48 -5.54 2.63 10.55
N LEU A 49 -6.52 3.39 10.06
CA LEU A 49 -7.70 3.78 10.83
C LEU A 49 -8.56 2.57 11.24
N ASP A 50 -8.77 1.60 10.34
CA ASP A 50 -9.48 0.35 10.62
C ASP A 50 -8.76 -0.52 11.69
N GLY A 51 -7.44 -0.35 11.86
CA GLY A 51 -6.66 -1.01 12.91
C GLY A 51 -6.96 -0.51 14.33
N PHE A 52 -7.48 0.72 14.47
CA PHE A 52 -7.85 1.31 15.77
C PHE A 52 -9.33 1.07 16.13
N ALA A 53 -10.11 0.41 15.28
CA ALA A 53 -11.50 0.09 15.57
C ALA A 53 -11.62 -1.00 16.67
N PRO A 54 -12.70 -1.01 17.48
CA PRO A 54 -12.92 -2.01 18.53
C PRO A 54 -13.00 -3.46 18.02
N TYR A 55 -13.34 -3.65 16.74
CA TYR A 55 -13.36 -4.94 16.04
C TYR A 55 -12.54 -4.86 14.75
N PRO A 56 -11.21 -4.82 14.85
CA PRO A 56 -10.36 -4.54 13.69
C PRO A 56 -10.37 -5.74 12.75
N LYS A 57 -10.66 -5.52 11.46
CA LYS A 57 -10.62 -6.58 10.42
C LYS A 57 -9.21 -6.81 9.86
N GLY A 58 -8.20 -6.27 10.55
CA GLY A 58 -6.78 -6.43 10.27
C GLY A 58 -6.29 -7.88 10.39
N SER A 59 -5.27 -8.25 9.62
CA SER A 59 -4.67 -9.60 9.67
C SER A 59 -4.03 -9.91 11.02
N GLY A 60 -3.61 -8.90 11.79
CA GLY A 60 -3.11 -9.07 13.15
C GLY A 60 -4.17 -9.64 14.09
N HIS A 61 -5.42 -9.15 14.01
CA HIS A 61 -6.53 -9.70 14.80
C HIS A 61 -6.83 -11.15 14.41
N LYS A 62 -6.72 -11.49 13.12
CA LYS A 62 -6.89 -12.86 12.62
C LYS A 62 -5.82 -13.83 13.13
N ALA A 63 -4.56 -13.37 13.21
CA ALA A 63 -3.48 -14.19 13.75
C ALA A 63 -3.65 -14.41 15.27
N THR A 64 -3.98 -13.36 16.02
CA THR A 64 -4.20 -13.47 17.47
C THR A 64 -5.42 -14.34 17.80
N SER A 65 -6.53 -14.19 17.06
CA SER A 65 -7.71 -15.04 17.24
C SER A 65 -7.46 -16.50 16.87
N ALA A 66 -6.73 -16.79 15.78
CA ALA A 66 -6.36 -18.16 15.43
C ALA A 66 -5.48 -18.84 16.50
N VAL A 67 -4.56 -18.09 17.13
CA VAL A 67 -3.73 -18.62 18.23
C VAL A 67 -4.57 -18.86 19.49
N VAL A 68 -5.47 -17.94 19.83
CA VAL A 68 -6.36 -18.08 21.00
C VAL A 68 -7.33 -19.25 20.82
N ASP A 69 -7.89 -19.45 19.63
CA ASP A 69 -8.78 -20.58 19.31
C ASP A 69 -8.03 -21.93 19.35
N ALA A 70 -6.79 -21.97 18.86
CA ALA A 70 -5.95 -23.17 18.95
C ALA A 70 -5.59 -23.56 20.39
N ILE A 71 -5.47 -22.59 21.30
CA ILE A 71 -5.23 -22.83 22.73
C ILE A 71 -6.52 -23.27 23.43
N LYS A 72 -7.66 -22.63 23.13
CA LYS A 72 -8.97 -22.99 23.72
C LYS A 72 -9.49 -24.35 23.27
N GLY A 73 -9.26 -24.75 22.02
CA GLY A 73 -9.64 -26.09 21.53
C GLY A 73 -8.81 -27.24 22.12
N ARG A 74 -7.85 -26.94 23.00
CA ARG A 74 -6.94 -27.89 23.64
C ARG A 74 -7.25 -28.14 25.13
N GLN A 75 -8.21 -27.41 25.71
CA GLN A 75 -8.80 -27.68 27.03
C GLN A 75 -10.08 -28.51 26.87
#